data_AF-A0AAN0SKU4-F1
#
_entry.id   AF-A0AAN0SKU4-F1
#
_cell.length_a   1.000
_cell.length_b   1.000
_cell.length_c   1.000
_cell.angle_alpha   90.00
_cell.angle_beta   90.00
_cell.angle_gamma   90.00
#
_symmetry.space_group_name_H-M   'P 1'
#
loop_
_entity.id
_entity.type
_entity.pdbx_description
1 polymer ?
#
loop_
_entity_poly.entity_id
_entity_poly.type
_entity_poly.pdbx_seq_one_letter_code
_entity_poly.pdbx_strand_id
1 'polypeptide(L)'
;MRQSDIVVRMGGDEFLVILRGCKPEKAQEIFQKILIEFKNSHPLQPEFSYGVVLFKETLEKTLREADELMYRMKDVKKGTLK
;
A
#
# COMPACT_ATOMS: atom_id res chain seq x y z
N MET A 1 6.08 10.14 6.73
CA MET A 1 5.93 10.59 5.33
C MET A 1 6.55 11.98 5.19
N ARG A 2 7.04 12.33 4.00
CA ARG A 2 7.59 13.66 3.68
C ARG A 2 6.46 14.61 3.28
N GLN A 3 6.68 15.91 3.39
CA GLN A 3 5.70 16.92 2.98
C GLN A 3 5.37 16.87 1.48
N SER A 4 6.25 16.27 0.67
CA SER A 4 6.07 16.05 -0.77
C SER A 4 5.21 14.83 -1.12
N ASP A 5 4.91 13.97 -0.15
CA ASP A 5 4.15 12.73 -0.37
C ASP A 5 2.66 13.07 -0.38
N ILE A 6 1.92 12.53 -1.35
CA ILE A 6 0.49 12.80 -1.52
C ILE A 6 -0.28 11.58 -1.06
N VAL A 7 -1.27 11.78 -0.18
CA VAL A 7 -2.20 10.75 0.25
C VAL A 7 -3.59 11.12 -0.27
N VAL A 8 -4.24 10.19 -0.96
CA VAL A 8 -5.56 10.36 -1.56
C VAL A 8 -6.48 9.26 -1.02
N ARG A 9 -7.68 9.62 -0.57
CA ARG A 9 -8.74 8.65 -0.25
C ARG A 9 -9.55 8.39 -1.51
N MET A 10 -9.50 7.16 -2.01
CA MET A 10 -10.19 6.77 -3.26
C MET A 10 -11.69 6.54 -3.01
N GLY A 11 -12.03 6.01 -1.85
CA GLY A 11 -13.39 5.70 -1.43
C GLY A 11 -13.36 4.73 -0.24
N GLY A 12 -14.46 4.58 0.50
CA GLY A 12 -14.52 3.62 1.61
C GLY A 12 -13.32 3.70 2.57
N ASP A 13 -12.60 2.57 2.69
CA ASP A 13 -11.34 2.39 3.41
C ASP A 13 -10.11 2.29 2.48
N GLU A 14 -10.23 2.67 1.21
CA GLU A 14 -9.18 2.61 0.20
C GLU A 14 -8.39 3.92 0.10
N PHE A 15 -7.06 3.79 0.14
CA PHE A 15 -6.12 4.91 0.10
C PHE A 15 -5.04 4.68 -0.97
N LEU A 16 -4.73 5.74 -1.72
CA LEU A 16 -3.62 5.81 -2.65
C LEU A 16 -2.54 6.73 -2.08
N VAL A 17 -1.29 6.29 -2.10
CA VAL A 17 -0.13 7.10 -1.65
C VAL A 17 0.84 7.26 -2.82
N ILE A 18 1.19 8.50 -3.13
CA ILE A 18 2.15 8.87 -4.18
C ILE A 18 3.43 9.35 -3.50
N LEU A 19 4.49 8.55 -3.61
CA LEU A 19 5.81 8.84 -3.05
C LEU A 19 6.75 9.34 -4.16
N ARG A 20 7.09 10.64 -4.14
CA ARG A 20 7.97 11.24 -5.16
C ARG A 20 9.44 10.96 -4.86
N GLY A 21 10.19 10.54 -5.88
CA GLY A 21 11.63 10.26 -5.75
C GLY A 21 11.93 9.13 -4.77
N CYS A 22 10.99 8.19 -4.59
CA CYS A 22 11.13 7.05 -3.71
C CYS A 22 11.39 5.79 -4.52
N LYS A 23 12.41 5.01 -4.13
CA LYS A 23 12.63 3.69 -4.69
C LYS A 23 11.58 2.69 -4.14
N PRO A 24 11.18 1.66 -4.91
CA PRO A 24 10.19 0.68 -4.47
C PRO A 24 10.54 -0.01 -3.15
N GLU A 25 11.81 -0.32 -2.91
CA GLU A 25 12.27 -0.99 -1.69
C GLU A 25 12.05 -0.08 -0.48
N LYS A 26 12.33 1.21 -0.64
CA LYS A 26 12.10 2.20 0.42
C LYS A 26 10.61 2.40 0.69
N ALA A 27 9.78 2.37 -0.36
CA ALA A 27 8.33 2.42 -0.21
C ALA A 27 7.81 1.20 0.54
N GLN A 28 8.31 0.00 0.25
CA GLN A 28 7.98 -1.22 0.99
C GLN A 28 8.34 -1.10 2.47
N GLU A 29 9.55 -0.62 2.81
CA GLU A 29 9.94 -0.38 4.21
C GLU A 29 8.98 0.59 4.94
N ILE A 30 8.56 1.66 4.26
CA ILE A 30 7.64 2.65 4.82
C ILE A 30 6.29 1.99 5.14
N PHE A 31 5.73 1.24 4.19
CA PHE A 31 4.44 0.58 4.38
C PHE A 31 4.50 -0.55 5.42
N GLN A 32 5.60 -1.29 5.51
CA GLN A 32 5.81 -2.28 6.57
C GLN A 32 5.81 -1.62 7.96
N LYS A 33 6.47 -0.46 8.12
CA LYS A 33 6.45 0.30 9.37
C LYS A 33 5.05 0.79 9.71
N ILE A 34 4.33 1.36 8.74
CA ILE A 34 2.95 1.82 8.93
C ILE A 34 2.05 0.65 9.34
N LEU A 35 2.22 -0.53 8.74
CA LEU A 35 1.43 -1.72 9.10
C LEU A 35 1.66 -2.13 10.56
N ILE A 36 2.92 -2.13 11.02
CA ILE A 36 3.26 -2.46 12.41
C ILE A 36 2.70 -1.41 13.37
N GLU A 37 2.89 -0.12 13.08
CA GLU A 37 2.35 0.97 13.90
C GLU A 37 0.83 0.92 13.95
N PHE A 38 0.16 0.69 12.82
CA PHE A 38 -1.30 0.56 12.76
C PHE A 38 -1.80 -0.64 13.56
N LYS A 39 -1.13 -1.79 13.45
CA LYS A 39 -1.46 -2.98 14.23
C LYS A 39 -1.32 -2.71 15.73
N ASN A 40 -0.28 -2.01 16.15
CA ASN A 40 -0.05 -1.67 17.55
C ASN A 40 -0.92 -0.51 18.06
N SER A 41 -1.57 0.24 17.16
CA SER A 41 -2.38 1.40 17.52
C SER A 41 -3.70 1.05 18.21
N HIS A 42 -4.14 -0.21 18.12
CA HIS A 42 -5.43 -0.61 18.66
C HIS A 42 -5.42 -2.07 19.17
N PRO A 43 -6.13 -2.39 20.28
CA PRO A 43 -6.16 -3.75 20.84
C PRO A 43 -6.66 -4.83 19.89
N LEU A 44 -7.51 -4.48 18.92
CA LEU A 44 -8.01 -5.40 17.89
C LEU A 44 -6.96 -5.75 16.82
N GLN A 45 -5.77 -5.15 16.90
CA GLN A 45 -4.66 -5.38 15.98
C GLN A 45 -5.06 -5.27 14.50
N PRO A 46 -5.57 -4.10 14.07
CA PRO A 46 -6.07 -3.94 12.72
C PRO A 46 -4.93 -4.07 11.70
N GLU A 47 -5.24 -4.65 10.55
CA GLU A 47 -4.29 -4.83 9.46
C GLU A 47 -4.90 -4.34 8.15
N PHE A 48 -4.04 -3.96 7.21
CA PHE A 48 -4.44 -3.65 5.84
C PHE A 48 -3.56 -4.41 4.83
N SER A 49 -4.03 -4.46 3.60
CA SER A 49 -3.27 -4.96 2.45
C SER A 49 -2.87 -3.78 1.58
N TYR A 50 -1.72 -3.88 0.92
CA TYR A 50 -1.21 -2.80 0.09
C TYR A 50 -0.41 -3.35 -1.09
N GLY A 51 -0.30 -2.55 -2.15
CA GLY A 51 0.56 -2.82 -3.29
C GLY A 51 1.50 -1.64 -3.53
N VAL A 52 2.77 -1.93 -3.81
CA VAL A 52 3.80 -0.92 -4.11
C VAL A 52 4.29 -1.15 -5.52
N VAL A 53 4.22 -0.10 -6.35
CA VAL A 53 4.68 -0.13 -7.74
C VAL A 53 5.45 1.16 -8.04
N LEU A 54 6.48 1.05 -8.87
CA LEU A 54 7.13 2.23 -9.46
C LEU A 54 6.22 2.79 -10.56
N PHE A 55 6.09 4.10 -10.64
CA PHE A 55 5.31 4.73 -11.71
C PHE A 55 5.79 4.26 -13.09
N LYS A 56 4.87 3.74 -13.89
CA LYS A 56 5.07 3.33 -15.29
C LYS A 56 4.35 4.31 -16.21
N GLU A 57 4.64 4.20 -17.50
CA GLU A 57 4.15 5.02 -18.62
C GLU A 57 2.83 5.77 -18.38
N THR A 58 1.79 5.06 -17.93
CA THR A 58 0.48 5.64 -17.65
C THR A 58 0.03 5.41 -16.21
N LEU A 59 -0.77 6.36 -15.71
CA LEU A 59 -1.41 6.26 -14.40
C LEU A 59 -2.30 5.01 -14.30
N GLU A 60 -3.09 4.73 -15.34
CA GLU A 60 -4.00 3.58 -15.37
C GLU A 60 -3.26 2.24 -15.22
N LYS A 61 -2.19 2.03 -15.98
CA LYS A 61 -1.36 0.81 -15.85
C LYS A 61 -0.76 0.69 -14.46
N THR A 62 -0.23 1.81 -13.95
CA THR A 62 0.39 1.86 -12.62
C THR A 62 -0.61 1.53 -11.52
N LEU A 63 -1.80 2.13 -11.55
CA LEU A 63 -2.86 1.90 -10.57
C LEU A 63 -3.36 0.45 -10.63
N ARG A 64 -3.59 -0.08 -11.82
CA ARG A 64 -4.02 -1.48 -12.00
C ARG A 64 -3.03 -2.47 -11.40
N GLU A 65 -1.74 -2.26 -11.62
CA GLU A 65 -0.71 -3.15 -11.06
C GLU A 65 -0.58 -3.00 -9.54
N ALA A 66 -0.70 -1.78 -8.99
CA ALA A 66 -0.75 -1.56 -7.55
C ALA A 66 -1.94 -2.30 -6.90
N ASP A 67 -3.11 -2.24 -7.55
CA ASP A 67 -4.33 -2.91 -7.11
C ASP A 67 -4.17 -4.44 -7.14
N GLU A 68 -3.65 -4.99 -8.25
CA GLU A 68 -3.38 -6.43 -8.38
C GLU A 68 -2.39 -6.94 -7.32
N LEU A 69 -1.39 -6.13 -6.94
CA LEU A 69 -0.45 -6.48 -5.86
C LEU A 69 -1.12 -6.44 -4.48
N MET A 70 -1.98 -5.45 -4.23
CA MET A 70 -2.76 -5.36 -3.00
C MET A 70 -3.71 -6.57 -2.87
N TYR A 71 -4.43 -6.92 -3.95
CA TYR A 71 -5.31 -8.09 -3.97
C TYR A 71 -4.55 -9.39 -3.70
N ARG A 72 -3.38 -9.59 -4.34
CA ARG A 72 -2.51 -10.73 -4.04
C ARG A 72 -2.13 -10.81 -2.56
N MET A 73 -1.76 -9.69 -1.95
CA MET A 73 -1.46 -9.66 -0.50
C MET A 73 -2.68 -10.03 0.34
N LYS A 74 -3.88 -9.55 -0.05
CA LYS A 74 -5.14 -9.86 0.62
C LYS A 74 -5.47 -11.34 0.55
N ASP A 75 -5.25 -11.98 -0.59
CA ASP A 75 -5.50 -13.40 -0.80
C ASP A 75 -4.51 -14.28 -0.04
N VAL A 76 -3.24 -13.89 0.03
CA VAL A 76 -2.23 -14.54 0.88
C VAL A 76 -2.63 -14.45 2.36
N LYS A 77 -3.06 -13.27 2.82
CA LYS A 77 -3.52 -13.08 4.21
C LYS A 77 -4.76 -13.90 4.54
N LYS A 78 -5.66 -14.08 3.57
CA LYS A 78 -6.87 -14.91 3.72
C LYS A 78 -6.60 -16.42 3.55
N GLY A 79 -5.37 -16.81 3.21
CA GLY A 79 -5.01 -18.21 2.94
C GLY A 79 -5.63 -18.79 1.66
N THR A 80 -6.09 -17.94 0.74
CA THR A 80 -6.70 -18.32 -0.54
C THR A 80 -5.64 -18.59 -1.63
N LEU A 81 -4.44 -18.02 -1.47
CA LEU A 81 -3.24 -18.34 -2.25
C LEU A 81 -2.21 -18.98 -1.30
N LYS A 82 -1.79 -20.22 -1.59
CA LYS A 82 -0.72 -20.95 -0.91
C LYS A 82 0.53 -20.99 -1.77
#